data_AF-A0A183PSF5-F1
#
_entry.id   AF-A0A183PSF5-F1
#
_cell.length_a   1.000
_cell.length_b   1.000
_cell.length_c   1.000
_cell.angle_alpha   90.00
_cell.angle_beta   90.00
_cell.angle_gamma   90.00
#
_symmetry.space_group_name_H-M   'P 1'
#
loop_
_entity.id
_entity.type
_entity.pdbx_description
1 polymer ?
#
loop_
_entity_poly.entity_id
_entity_poly.type
_entity_poly.pdbx_seq_one_letter_code
_entity_poly.pdbx_strand_id
1 'polypeptide(L)'
;MKIRSGLVLTALASQISSAFDESSQKYRLRQHQYHQQDSSHITEYICRAQKMVYRFKEKVGCPGMSVCVSLSGKIIYQEGVGYANVEHMVPVNENTVFRIASISKPFTSLLVGRLLDQHKLDLDEDIRSYLPEFPEKTVSGTYVRKYNLNILTI
;
A
#
# COMPACT_ATOMS: atom_id res chain seq x y z
N MET A 1 6.25 23.47 -41.61
CA MET A 1 4.92 22.86 -41.36
C MET A 1 4.88 22.39 -39.91
N LYS A 2 4.41 23.23 -38.96
CA LYS A 2 4.40 22.94 -37.51
C LYS A 2 3.04 22.33 -37.15
N ILE A 3 3.01 21.06 -36.78
CA ILE A 3 1.78 20.37 -36.37
C ILE A 3 1.47 20.77 -34.91
N ARG A 4 0.23 21.18 -34.66
CA ARG A 4 -0.31 21.66 -33.38
C ARG A 4 -0.21 20.58 -32.29
N SER A 5 0.85 20.62 -31.49
CA SER A 5 1.14 19.66 -30.39
C SER A 5 0.27 19.84 -29.13
N GLY A 6 -0.53 20.90 -29.04
CA GLY A 6 -1.37 21.18 -27.86
C GLY A 6 -2.68 20.39 -27.79
N LEU A 7 -3.25 19.97 -28.92
CA LEU A 7 -4.60 19.36 -28.97
C LEU A 7 -4.61 17.89 -28.53
N VAL A 8 -3.49 17.19 -28.74
CA VAL A 8 -3.34 15.75 -28.45
C VAL A 8 -3.17 15.51 -26.94
N LEU A 9 -2.44 16.40 -26.26
CA LEU A 9 -2.17 16.28 -24.81
C LEU A 9 -3.45 16.52 -23.98
N THR A 10 -4.30 17.46 -24.39
CA THR A 10 -5.58 17.73 -23.72
C THR A 10 -6.58 16.60 -23.89
N ALA A 11 -6.58 15.93 -25.05
CA ALA A 11 -7.46 14.79 -25.32
C ALA A 11 -7.07 13.55 -24.49
N LEU A 12 -5.77 13.28 -24.34
CA LEU A 12 -5.27 12.19 -23.48
C LEU A 12 -5.56 12.45 -22.00
N ALA A 13 -5.34 13.69 -21.54
CA ALA A 13 -5.67 14.06 -20.16
C ALA A 13 -7.18 13.95 -19.87
N SER A 14 -8.05 14.33 -20.83
CA SER A 14 -9.49 14.21 -20.66
C SER A 14 -9.95 12.74 -20.67
N GLN A 15 -9.35 11.89 -21.51
CA GLN A 15 -9.65 10.45 -21.55
C GLN A 15 -9.24 9.72 -20.27
N ILE A 16 -8.10 10.09 -19.68
CA ILE A 16 -7.66 9.56 -18.38
C ILE A 16 -8.61 10.03 -17.26
N SER A 17 -9.02 11.30 -17.29
CA SER A 17 -9.97 11.85 -16.31
C SER A 17 -11.35 11.20 -16.42
N SER A 18 -11.84 10.94 -17.64
CA SER A 18 -13.13 10.28 -17.87
C SER A 18 -13.09 8.79 -17.49
N ALA A 19 -11.98 8.09 -17.75
CA ALA A 19 -11.80 6.70 -17.34
C ALA A 19 -11.72 6.54 -15.80
N PHE A 20 -11.12 7.53 -15.11
CA PHE A 20 -11.11 7.57 -13.64
C PHE A 20 -12.50 7.86 -13.06
N ASP A 21 -13.30 8.71 -13.70
CA ASP A 21 -14.66 9.01 -13.26
C ASP A 21 -15.64 7.86 -13.54
N GLU A 22 -15.56 7.21 -14.71
CA GLU A 22 -16.38 6.04 -15.04
C GLU A 22 -16.10 4.84 -14.12
N SER A 23 -14.83 4.59 -13.80
CA SER A 23 -14.47 3.54 -12.83
C SER A 23 -15.01 3.85 -11.43
N SER A 24 -15.00 5.13 -11.04
CA SER A 24 -15.60 5.62 -9.79
C SER A 24 -17.13 5.51 -9.77
N GLN A 25 -17.81 5.79 -10.89
CA GLN A 25 -19.27 5.67 -11.04
C GLN A 25 -19.74 4.20 -11.06
N LYS A 26 -19.05 3.34 -11.82
CA LYS A 26 -19.31 1.89 -11.85
C LYS A 26 -19.10 1.25 -10.48
N TYR A 27 -18.15 1.77 -9.71
CA TYR A 27 -17.96 1.40 -8.30
C TYR A 27 -19.16 1.81 -7.45
N ARG A 28 -19.60 3.08 -7.50
CA ARG A 28 -20.79 3.57 -6.75
C ARG A 28 -22.07 2.78 -7.04
N LEU A 29 -22.30 2.42 -8.31
CA LEU A 29 -23.47 1.63 -8.71
C LEU A 29 -23.44 0.21 -8.12
N ARG A 30 -22.26 -0.45 -8.08
CA ARG A 30 -22.10 -1.72 -7.35
C ARG A 30 -22.39 -1.57 -5.86
N GLN A 31 -21.97 -0.47 -5.22
CA GLN A 31 -22.19 -0.24 -3.78
C GLN A 31 -23.67 -0.19 -3.38
N HIS A 32 -24.52 0.45 -4.20
CA HIS A 32 -25.95 0.56 -3.92
C HIS A 32 -26.66 -0.80 -3.98
N GLN A 33 -26.22 -1.67 -4.89
CA GLN A 33 -26.79 -3.01 -5.05
C GLN A 33 -26.37 -3.96 -3.91
N TYR A 34 -25.19 -3.74 -3.29
CA TYR A 34 -24.74 -4.51 -2.11
C TYR A 34 -25.52 -4.20 -0.81
N HIS A 35 -26.10 -3.02 -0.65
CA HIS A 35 -26.65 -2.58 0.64
C HIS A 35 -28.05 -3.11 0.99
N GLN A 36 -28.80 -3.70 0.04
CA GLN A 36 -30.20 -4.07 0.29
C GLN A 36 -30.45 -5.58 0.54
N GLN A 37 -29.46 -6.46 0.35
CA GLN A 37 -29.72 -7.91 0.31
C GLN A 37 -28.87 -8.79 1.25
N ASP A 38 -27.82 -8.27 1.90
CA ASP A 38 -26.76 -9.10 2.52
C ASP A 38 -26.42 -8.79 4.00
N SER A 39 -27.17 -7.91 4.66
CA SER A 39 -26.81 -7.40 5.99
C SER A 39 -26.81 -8.45 7.11
N SER A 40 -27.62 -9.52 7.01
CA SER A 40 -27.70 -10.57 8.03
C SER A 40 -26.46 -11.47 8.06
N HIS A 41 -25.93 -11.85 6.89
CA HIS A 41 -24.75 -12.71 6.78
C HIS A 41 -23.48 -11.98 7.23
N ILE A 42 -23.35 -10.69 6.92
CA ILE A 42 -22.21 -9.87 7.34
C ILE A 42 -22.12 -9.82 8.88
N THR A 43 -23.24 -9.64 9.58
CA THR A 43 -23.25 -9.62 11.05
C THR A 43 -22.75 -10.94 11.65
N GLU A 44 -23.10 -12.08 11.07
CA GLU A 44 -22.59 -13.39 11.49
C GLU A 44 -21.06 -13.48 11.33
N TYR A 45 -20.54 -13.06 10.17
CA TYR A 45 -19.10 -13.03 9.91
C TYR A 45 -18.35 -12.10 10.85
N ILE A 46 -18.93 -10.94 11.19
CA ILE A 46 -18.35 -10.01 12.17
C ILE A 46 -18.27 -10.67 13.54
N CYS A 47 -19.35 -11.31 14.02
CA CYS A 47 -19.34 -12.01 15.31
C CYS A 47 -18.26 -13.10 15.36
N ARG A 48 -18.07 -13.83 14.26
CA ARG A 48 -17.00 -14.82 14.12
C ARG A 48 -15.62 -14.17 14.13
N ALA A 49 -15.44 -13.06 13.41
CA ALA A 49 -14.20 -12.30 13.37
C ALA A 49 -13.80 -11.79 14.76
N GLN A 50 -14.72 -11.20 15.52
CA GLN A 50 -14.48 -10.75 16.89
C GLN A 50 -13.94 -11.88 17.77
N LYS A 51 -14.59 -13.04 17.77
CA LYS A 51 -14.12 -14.22 18.54
C LYS A 51 -12.69 -14.63 18.14
N MET A 52 -12.35 -14.56 16.85
CA MET A 52 -10.99 -14.86 16.38
C MET A 52 -9.98 -13.81 16.82
N VAL A 53 -10.35 -12.53 16.80
CA VAL A 53 -9.51 -11.41 17.24
C VAL A 53 -9.10 -11.55 18.69
N TYR A 54 -10.06 -11.79 19.60
CA TYR A 54 -9.77 -11.99 21.02
C TYR A 54 -8.87 -13.22 21.26
N ARG A 55 -9.21 -14.36 20.66
CA ARG A 55 -8.40 -15.59 20.74
C ARG A 55 -6.98 -15.39 20.21
N PHE A 56 -6.83 -14.65 19.12
CA PHE A 56 -5.53 -14.38 18.53
C PHE A 56 -4.69 -13.50 19.43
N LYS A 57 -5.26 -12.41 19.96
CA LYS A 57 -4.60 -11.52 20.94
C LYS A 57 -4.08 -12.30 22.14
N GLU A 58 -4.90 -13.16 22.73
CA GLU A 58 -4.51 -14.01 23.85
C GLU A 58 -3.38 -14.96 23.45
N LYS A 59 -3.51 -15.64 22.31
CA LYS A 59 -2.51 -16.58 21.80
C LYS A 59 -1.15 -15.93 21.55
N VAL A 60 -1.11 -14.72 21.00
CA VAL A 60 0.16 -14.02 20.74
C VAL A 60 0.67 -13.23 21.95
N GLY A 61 -0.14 -13.11 23.01
CA GLY A 61 0.21 -12.37 24.21
C GLY A 61 0.42 -10.86 23.98
N CYS A 62 -0.23 -10.27 22.96
CA CYS A 62 -0.07 -8.84 22.70
C CYS A 62 -0.94 -7.98 23.64
N PRO A 63 -0.43 -6.84 24.13
CA PRO A 63 -1.15 -5.97 25.06
C PRO A 63 -2.40 -5.34 24.43
N GLY A 64 -2.31 -5.01 23.14
CA GLY A 64 -3.43 -4.48 22.36
C GLY A 64 -3.23 -4.69 20.85
N MET A 65 -4.34 -4.62 20.12
CA MET A 65 -4.39 -4.84 18.67
C MET A 65 -5.55 -4.04 18.07
N SER A 66 -5.38 -3.57 16.83
CA SER A 66 -6.43 -2.94 16.03
C SER A 66 -6.66 -3.74 14.76
N VAL A 67 -7.93 -3.97 14.42
CA VAL A 67 -8.34 -4.76 13.25
C VAL A 67 -9.38 -3.97 12.47
N CYS A 68 -9.25 -3.95 11.14
CA CYS A 68 -10.20 -3.28 10.25
C CYS A 68 -10.39 -4.13 8.99
N VAL A 69 -11.64 -4.25 8.55
CA VAL A 69 -12.02 -4.89 7.29
C VAL A 69 -12.81 -3.87 6.48
N SER A 70 -12.27 -3.55 5.30
CA SER A 70 -12.94 -2.72 4.31
C SER A 70 -13.38 -3.60 3.16
N LEU A 71 -14.67 -3.56 2.84
CA LEU A 71 -15.20 -4.15 1.64
C LEU A 71 -15.56 -3.01 0.70
N SER A 72 -14.90 -2.98 -0.44
CA SER A 72 -15.29 -2.06 -1.49
C SER A 72 -15.21 -0.60 -0.97
N GLY A 73 -14.13 -0.26 -0.26
CA GLY A 73 -13.81 1.09 0.20
C GLY A 73 -14.66 1.55 1.40
N LYS A 74 -15.62 0.74 1.85
CA LYS A 74 -16.39 0.98 3.07
C LYS A 74 -15.89 0.07 4.17
N ILE A 75 -15.63 0.64 5.33
CA ILE A 75 -15.31 -0.13 6.54
C ILE A 75 -16.58 -0.86 6.95
N ILE A 76 -16.51 -2.19 6.97
CA ILE A 76 -17.63 -3.06 7.40
C ILE A 76 -17.40 -3.64 8.80
N TYR A 77 -16.16 -3.59 9.30
CA TYR A 77 -15.79 -3.98 10.65
C TYR A 77 -14.51 -3.27 11.06
N GLN A 78 -14.49 -2.72 12.27
CA GLN A 78 -13.32 -2.10 12.87
C GLN A 78 -13.39 -2.28 14.38
N GLU A 79 -12.28 -2.69 15.00
CA GLU A 79 -12.23 -2.94 16.43
C GLU A 79 -10.82 -2.73 16.98
N GLY A 80 -10.74 -2.05 18.12
CA GLY A 80 -9.56 -2.01 18.97
C GLY A 80 -9.77 -2.92 20.19
N VAL A 81 -8.79 -3.78 20.48
CA VAL A 81 -8.83 -4.68 21.65
C VAL A 81 -7.59 -4.46 22.52
N GLY A 82 -7.78 -4.51 23.84
CA GLY A 82 -6.69 -4.34 24.80
C GLY A 82 -6.21 -2.89 24.95
N TYR A 83 -4.92 -2.74 25.28
CA TYR A 83 -4.33 -1.47 25.65
C TYR A 83 -3.20 -1.06 24.70
N ALA A 84 -3.23 0.20 24.27
CA ALA A 84 -2.13 0.87 23.57
C ALA A 84 -0.97 1.16 24.54
N ASN A 85 -1.29 1.40 25.81
CA ASN A 85 -0.33 1.55 26.89
C ASN A 85 -0.84 0.82 28.14
N VAL A 86 -0.11 -0.21 28.58
CA VAL A 86 -0.50 -1.06 29.72
C VAL A 86 -0.34 -0.31 31.04
N GLU A 87 0.74 0.44 31.22
CA GLU A 87 1.05 1.17 32.46
C GLU A 87 0.00 2.24 32.79
N HIS A 88 -0.49 2.91 31.75
CA HIS A 88 -1.50 3.97 31.86
C HIS A 88 -2.91 3.50 31.51
N MET A 89 -3.11 2.20 31.26
CA MET A 89 -4.40 1.61 30.92
C MET A 89 -5.11 2.32 29.75
N VAL A 90 -4.34 2.78 28.76
CA VAL A 90 -4.89 3.48 27.59
C VAL A 90 -5.45 2.45 26.63
N PRO A 91 -6.76 2.42 26.36
CA PRO A 91 -7.37 1.43 25.46
C PRO A 91 -6.94 1.67 24.01
N VAL A 92 -6.85 0.60 23.22
CA VAL A 92 -6.75 0.73 21.76
C VAL A 92 -8.08 1.21 21.19
N ASN A 93 -8.02 2.21 20.33
CA ASN A 93 -9.15 2.72 19.55
C ASN A 93 -8.73 2.99 18.09
N GLU A 94 -9.66 3.47 17.28
CA GLU A 94 -9.48 3.78 15.86
C GLU A 94 -8.40 4.85 15.58
N ASN A 95 -8.07 5.68 16.57
CA ASN A 95 -7.08 6.74 16.47
C ASN A 95 -5.71 6.34 17.05
N THR A 96 -5.58 5.11 17.54
CA THR A 96 -4.31 4.62 18.12
C THR A 96 -3.26 4.44 17.03
N VAL A 97 -2.12 5.11 17.18
CA VAL A 97 -1.01 5.02 16.22
C VAL A 97 -0.09 3.86 16.57
N PHE A 98 0.12 2.96 15.61
CA PHE A 98 1.03 1.82 15.74
C PHE A 98 2.31 2.02 14.92
N ARG A 99 3.44 1.50 15.42
CA ARG A 99 4.67 1.39 14.62
C ARG A 99 4.51 0.28 13.59
N ILE A 100 4.53 0.64 12.30
CA ILE A 100 4.24 -0.30 11.21
C ILE A 100 5.48 -1.05 10.67
N ALA A 101 6.69 -0.65 11.07
CA ALA A 101 7.96 -1.32 10.70
C ALA A 101 8.07 -1.64 9.19
N SER A 102 8.31 -2.91 8.82
CA SER A 102 8.48 -3.32 7.41
C SER A 102 7.24 -3.10 6.54
N ILE A 103 6.06 -2.86 7.11
CA ILE A 103 4.86 -2.45 6.36
C ILE A 103 5.07 -1.06 5.72
N SER A 104 6.09 -0.29 6.14
CA SER A 104 6.50 0.94 5.44
C SER A 104 7.08 0.70 4.04
N LYS A 105 7.64 -0.49 3.74
CA LYS A 105 8.36 -0.73 2.46
C LYS A 105 7.47 -0.59 1.22
N PRO A 106 6.24 -1.17 1.17
CA PRO A 106 5.32 -0.92 0.07
C PRO A 106 5.05 0.56 -0.21
N PHE A 107 4.98 1.41 0.83
CA PHE A 107 4.84 2.86 0.65
C PHE A 107 6.07 3.46 -0.02
N THR A 108 7.27 3.07 0.42
CA THR A 108 8.51 3.48 -0.25
C THR A 108 8.55 3.01 -1.71
N SER A 109 8.15 1.76 -1.99
CA SER A 109 8.05 1.23 -3.35
C SER A 109 7.06 2.02 -4.22
N LEU A 110 5.93 2.44 -3.66
CA LEU A 110 4.98 3.30 -4.36
C LEU A 110 5.60 4.66 -4.73
N LEU A 111 6.33 5.28 -3.80
CA LEU A 111 7.04 6.54 -4.07
C LEU A 111 8.11 6.37 -5.15
N VAL A 112 8.87 5.28 -5.10
CA VAL A 112 9.84 4.90 -6.14
C VAL A 112 9.13 4.75 -7.50
N GLY A 113 7.99 4.06 -7.56
CA GLY A 113 7.16 3.94 -8.76
C GLY A 113 6.76 5.30 -9.35
N ARG A 114 6.36 6.26 -8.49
CA ARG A 114 6.04 7.62 -8.93
C ARG A 114 7.25 8.38 -9.50
N LEU A 115 8.45 8.13 -8.99
CA LEU A 115 9.68 8.73 -9.53
C LEU A 115 10.05 8.13 -10.88
N LEU A 116 9.83 6.82 -11.06
CA LEU A 116 10.01 6.14 -12.35
C LEU A 116 9.03 6.70 -13.41
N ASP A 117 7.75 6.83 -13.07
CA ASP A 117 6.73 7.43 -13.96
C ASP A 117 7.07 8.88 -14.37
N GLN A 118 7.75 9.61 -13.48
CA GLN A 118 8.20 10.98 -13.73
C GLN A 118 9.57 11.07 -14.42
N HIS A 119 10.20 9.94 -14.76
CA HIS A 119 11.56 9.86 -15.30
C HIS A 119 12.62 10.56 -14.40
N LYS A 120 12.37 10.60 -13.09
CA LYS A 120 13.29 11.20 -12.09
C LYS A 120 14.20 10.17 -11.43
N LEU A 121 13.90 8.89 -11.64
CA LEU A 121 14.66 7.76 -11.16
C LEU A 121 14.71 6.74 -12.30
N ASP A 122 15.83 6.06 -12.44
CA ASP A 122 16.04 4.91 -13.30
C ASP A 122 16.61 3.80 -12.41
N LEU A 123 16.00 2.61 -12.44
CA LEU A 123 16.43 1.49 -11.62
C LEU A 123 17.72 0.85 -12.13
N ASP A 124 18.09 1.11 -13.38
CA ASP A 124 19.21 0.47 -14.06
C ASP A 124 20.45 1.38 -14.11
N GLU A 125 20.27 2.66 -13.78
CA GLU A 125 21.33 3.64 -13.55
C GLU A 125 22.15 3.32 -12.29
N ASP A 126 23.44 3.71 -12.28
CA ASP A 126 24.29 3.53 -11.09
C ASP A 126 23.72 4.35 -9.93
N ILE A 127 23.61 3.74 -8.74
CA ILE A 127 23.06 4.42 -7.56
C ILE A 127 23.83 5.71 -7.23
N ARG A 128 25.12 5.78 -7.58
CA ARG A 128 25.97 6.95 -7.39
C ARG A 128 25.60 8.14 -8.27
N SER A 129 24.83 7.93 -9.34
CA SER A 129 24.23 9.02 -10.12
C SER A 129 23.19 9.80 -9.32
N TYR A 130 22.57 9.15 -8.31
CA TYR A 130 21.63 9.78 -7.38
C TYR A 130 22.23 10.09 -6.01
N LEU A 131 23.21 9.29 -5.57
CA LEU A 131 23.86 9.41 -4.26
C LEU A 131 25.39 9.31 -4.41
N PRO A 132 26.08 10.40 -4.80
CA PRO A 132 27.49 10.38 -5.18
C PRO A 132 28.45 9.88 -4.08
N GLU A 133 28.07 10.05 -2.82
CA GLU A 133 28.80 9.58 -1.65
C GLU A 133 28.65 8.08 -1.36
N PHE A 134 27.78 7.38 -2.10
CA PHE A 134 27.54 5.96 -1.89
C PHE A 134 28.83 5.17 -2.20
N PRO A 135 29.37 4.42 -1.23
CA PRO A 135 30.68 3.79 -1.38
C PRO A 135 30.65 2.69 -2.43
N GLU A 136 31.76 2.54 -3.15
CA GLU A 136 31.94 1.42 -4.06
C GLU A 136 31.86 0.08 -3.33
N LYS A 137 31.09 -0.84 -3.90
CA LYS A 137 30.95 -2.20 -3.38
C LYS A 137 31.70 -3.17 -4.27
N THR A 138 32.68 -3.85 -3.69
CA THR A 138 33.43 -4.93 -4.33
C THR A 138 33.07 -6.27 -3.70
N VAL A 139 32.84 -7.29 -4.51
CA VAL A 139 32.73 -8.69 -4.06
C VAL A 139 33.88 -9.46 -4.70
N SER A 140 34.73 -10.09 -3.89
CA SER A 140 35.92 -10.83 -4.33
C SER A 140 36.85 -10.04 -5.26
N GLY A 141 37.06 -8.75 -4.97
CA GLY A 141 37.92 -7.86 -5.78
C GLY A 141 37.29 -7.37 -7.09
N THR A 142 36.06 -7.79 -7.40
CA THR A 142 35.33 -7.33 -8.59
C THR A 142 34.30 -6.27 -8.20
N TYR A 143 34.24 -5.17 -8.96
CA TYR A 143 33.21 -4.15 -8.79
C TYR A 143 31.85 -4.72 -9.13
N VAL A 144 30.93 -4.64 -8.17
CA VAL A 144 29.54 -5.05 -8.38
C VAL A 144 28.76 -3.86 -8.91
N ARG A 145 28.68 -3.76 -10.23
CA ARG A 145 27.55 -3.05 -10.87
C ARG A 145 26.46 -4.07 -11.15
N LYS A 146 25.19 -3.66 -11.04
CA LYS A 146 23.98 -4.50 -11.17
C LYS A 146 23.95 -5.40 -12.44
N TYR A 147 24.79 -5.10 -13.46
CA TYR A 147 24.87 -5.81 -14.74
C TYR A 147 26.23 -6.47 -15.07
N ASN A 148 26.95 -7.03 -14.10
CA ASN A 148 27.93 -8.09 -14.47
C ASN A 148 27.20 -9.44 -14.59
N LEU A 149 26.31 -9.54 -15.58
CA LEU A 149 25.64 -10.79 -15.99
C LEU A 149 26.61 -11.80 -16.64
N ASN A 150 27.92 -11.52 -16.67
CA ASN A 150 28.95 -12.43 -17.17
C ASN A 150 29.69 -13.18 -16.06
N ILE A 151 29.29 -13.06 -14.80
CA ILE A 151 29.81 -13.91 -13.73
C ILE A 151 28.98 -15.19 -13.71
N LEU A 152 29.39 -16.16 -14.56
CA LEU A 152 29.14 -17.62 -14.57
C LEU A 152 28.92 -18.14 -16.00
N THR A 153 30.00 -18.23 -16.77
CA THR A 153 30.23 -19.40 -17.62
C THR A 153 31.48 -20.08 -17.05
N ILE A 154 31.27 -21.09 -16.21
CA ILE A 154 32.25 -22.10 -15.82
C ILE A 154 31.52 -23.43 -15.87
#